data_AF-A0A2V7JCD9-F1
#
_entry.id   AF-A0A2V7JCD9-F1
#
_cell.length_a   1.000
_cell.length_b   1.000
_cell.length_c   1.000
_cell.angle_alpha   90.00
_cell.angle_beta   90.00
_cell.angle_gamma   90.00
#
_symmetry.space_group_name_H-M   'P 1'
#
loop_
_entity.id
_entity.type
_entity.pdbx_description
1 polymer ?
#
loop_
_entity_poly.entity_id
_entity_poly.type
_entity_poly.pdbx_seq_one_letter_code
_entity_poly.pdbx_strand_id
1 'polypeptide(L)'
;MAPVPDLRTTLRSAWATNNRVTAHLHNARCSWIKTLGQEHGVPVPRRVDHRNVSRRELAAALRRSGRGIAALLELGMAADGRVPPSRAYVWRNLPLDVGHVLTYFVAHEAHHRGQIVLLARQLGQRLPVATTGGIWQWSQRTREARV
;
A
#
# COMPACT_ATOMS: atom_id res chain seq x y z
N MET A 1 -0.66 -38.04 7.97
CA MET A 1 -0.64 -36.72 8.61
C MET A 1 0.63 -36.02 8.14
N ALA A 2 0.54 -34.83 7.53
CA ALA A 2 1.74 -34.12 7.09
C ALA A 2 2.57 -33.71 8.33
N PRO A 3 3.92 -33.77 8.27
CA PRO A 3 4.76 -33.38 9.39
C PRO A 3 4.52 -31.90 9.74
N VAL A 4 4.46 -31.59 11.04
CA VAL A 4 4.39 -30.21 11.52
C VAL A 4 5.68 -29.50 11.10
N PRO A 5 5.61 -28.37 10.37
CA PRO A 5 6.81 -27.66 9.96
C PRO A 5 7.59 -27.16 11.18
N ASP A 6 8.91 -27.18 11.10
CA ASP A 6 9.76 -26.58 12.12
C ASP A 6 9.53 -25.06 12.23
N LEU A 7 10.02 -24.45 13.33
CA LEU A 7 9.87 -23.02 13.59
C LEU A 7 10.43 -22.15 12.44
N ARG A 8 11.56 -22.52 11.86
CA ARG A 8 12.21 -21.77 10.78
C ARG A 8 11.37 -21.81 9.51
N THR A 9 10.82 -22.97 9.17
CA THR A 9 9.92 -23.14 8.02
C THR A 9 8.62 -22.37 8.21
N THR A 10 8.03 -22.43 9.41
CA THR A 10 6.84 -21.66 9.77
C THR A 10 7.07 -20.15 9.66
N LEU A 11 8.18 -19.65 10.20
CA LEU A 11 8.54 -18.22 10.14
C LEU A 11 8.79 -17.75 8.70
N ARG A 12 9.43 -18.56 7.86
CA ARG A 12 9.66 -18.21 6.44
C ARG A 12 8.35 -18.15 5.65
N SER A 13 7.48 -19.14 5.81
CA SER A 13 6.17 -19.16 5.13
C SER A 13 5.28 -18.00 5.57
N ALA A 14 5.24 -17.73 6.88
CA ALA A 14 4.55 -16.57 7.44
C ALA A 14 5.06 -15.26 6.85
N TRP A 15 6.39 -15.10 6.82
CA TRP A 15 7.02 -13.92 6.25
C TRP A 15 6.74 -13.79 4.74
N ALA A 16 6.88 -14.86 3.97
CA ALA A 16 6.64 -14.85 2.53
C ALA A 16 5.22 -14.38 2.19
N THR A 17 4.21 -14.88 2.92
CA THR A 17 2.81 -14.48 2.71
C THR A 17 2.59 -13.01 3.04
N ASN A 18 3.06 -12.54 4.20
CA ASN A 18 2.92 -11.13 4.60
C ASN A 18 3.67 -10.17 3.66
N ASN A 19 4.86 -10.58 3.19
CA ASN A 19 5.64 -9.80 2.23
C ASN A 19 4.91 -9.67 0.90
N ARG A 20 4.23 -10.71 0.43
CA ARG A 20 3.45 -10.66 -0.82
C ARG A 20 2.30 -9.66 -0.73
N VAL A 21 1.56 -9.65 0.39
CA VAL A 21 0.49 -8.66 0.62
C VAL A 21 1.05 -7.24 0.71
N THR A 22 2.18 -7.07 1.40
CA THR A 22 2.84 -5.77 1.55
C THR A 22 3.43 -5.27 0.22
N ALA A 23 3.99 -6.15 -0.60
CA ALA A 23 4.46 -5.84 -1.94
C ALA A 23 3.30 -5.52 -2.90
N HIS A 24 2.16 -6.20 -2.73
CA HIS A 24 0.93 -5.88 -3.47
C HIS A 24 0.48 -4.44 -3.22
N LEU A 25 0.46 -3.98 -1.95
CA LEU A 25 0.14 -2.57 -1.63
C LEU A 25 0.99 -1.59 -2.44
N HIS A 26 2.31 -1.78 -2.45
CA HIS A 26 3.20 -0.91 -3.21
C HIS A 26 2.94 -1.00 -4.73
N ASN A 27 2.84 -2.22 -5.26
CA ASN A 27 2.65 -2.44 -6.70
C ASN A 27 1.28 -1.94 -7.20
N ALA A 28 0.23 -2.06 -6.39
CA ALA A 28 -1.09 -1.50 -6.68
C ALA A 28 -1.05 0.03 -6.76
N ARG A 29 -0.37 0.70 -5.81
CA ARG A 29 -0.11 2.15 -5.90
C ARG A 29 0.64 2.50 -7.18
N CYS A 30 1.67 1.74 -7.57
CA CYS A 30 2.40 2.00 -8.82
C CYS A 30 1.50 1.89 -10.05
N SER A 31 0.61 0.90 -10.11
CA SER A 31 -0.37 0.77 -11.19
C SER A 31 -1.30 1.97 -11.24
N TRP A 32 -1.85 2.42 -10.10
CA TRP A 32 -2.72 3.58 -10.07
C TRP A 32 -2.01 4.90 -10.39
N ILE A 33 -0.78 5.10 -9.91
CA ILE A 33 0.05 6.27 -10.28
C ILE A 33 0.33 6.25 -11.78
N LYS A 34 0.64 5.07 -12.35
CA LYS A 34 0.80 4.92 -13.79
C LYS A 34 -0.48 5.31 -14.53
N THR A 35 -1.61 4.75 -14.10
CA THR A 35 -2.91 4.98 -14.75
C THR A 35 -3.32 6.44 -14.62
N LEU A 36 -3.29 7.04 -13.44
CA LEU A 36 -3.92 8.35 -13.21
C LEU A 36 -2.95 9.52 -13.22
N GLY A 37 -1.65 9.30 -13.02
CA GLY A 37 -0.68 10.37 -12.81
C GLY A 37 0.39 10.49 -13.89
N GLN A 38 0.74 9.41 -14.61
CA GLN A 38 1.87 9.40 -15.53
C GLN A 38 1.75 10.45 -16.64
N GLU A 39 0.57 10.56 -17.28
CA GLU A 39 0.33 11.53 -18.35
C GLU A 39 0.34 12.98 -17.86
N HIS A 40 0.17 13.18 -16.54
CA HIS A 40 0.16 14.48 -15.88
C HIS A 40 1.46 14.78 -15.14
N GLY A 41 2.54 14.06 -15.47
CA GLY A 41 3.88 14.32 -14.94
C GLY A 41 4.18 13.73 -13.56
N VAL A 42 3.28 12.93 -12.96
CA VAL A 42 3.56 12.25 -11.68
C VAL A 42 4.52 11.07 -11.93
N PRO A 43 5.72 11.04 -11.29
CA PRO A 43 6.67 9.96 -11.51
C PRO A 43 6.14 8.60 -11.04
N VAL A 44 6.18 7.60 -11.92
CA VAL A 44 5.74 6.24 -11.61
C VAL A 44 6.86 5.48 -10.90
N PRO A 45 6.69 5.03 -9.63
CA PRO A 45 7.69 4.25 -8.95
C PRO A 45 7.87 2.87 -9.62
N ARG A 46 9.10 2.36 -9.61
CA ARG A 46 9.38 0.99 -10.06
C ARG A 46 8.75 -0.02 -9.11
N ARG A 47 7.97 -0.95 -9.66
CA ARG A 47 7.40 -2.10 -8.95
C ARG A 47 8.51 -2.98 -8.38
N VAL A 48 8.21 -3.63 -7.26
CA VAL A 48 9.10 -4.63 -6.64
C VAL A 48 8.70 -6.04 -7.05
N ASP A 49 9.68 -6.95 -7.09
CA ASP A 49 9.41 -8.38 -7.20
C ASP A 49 8.87 -8.92 -5.87
N HIS A 50 7.56 -9.13 -5.81
CA HIS A 50 6.86 -9.66 -4.64
C HIS A 50 7.38 -11.02 -4.12
N ARG A 51 8.15 -11.78 -4.93
CA ARG A 51 8.73 -13.07 -4.51
C ARG A 51 10.05 -12.91 -3.79
N ASN A 52 10.84 -11.90 -4.15
CA ASN A 52 12.25 -11.79 -3.74
C ASN A 52 12.60 -10.46 -3.05
N VAL A 53 11.65 -9.52 -2.92
CA VAL A 53 11.90 -8.21 -2.32
C VAL A 53 12.36 -8.31 -0.87
N SER A 54 13.46 -7.61 -0.54
CA SER A 54 13.95 -7.53 0.83
C SER A 54 13.06 -6.61 1.68
N ARG A 55 13.07 -6.78 3.01
CA ARG A 55 12.30 -5.90 3.93
C ARG A 55 12.70 -4.43 3.79
N ARG A 56 14.01 -4.15 3.66
CA ARG A 56 14.54 -2.79 3.51
C ARG A 56 14.09 -2.17 2.19
N GLU A 57 14.18 -2.93 1.10
CA GLU A 57 13.74 -2.47 -0.21
C GLU A 57 12.23 -2.20 -0.22
N LEU A 58 11.42 -3.10 0.35
CA LEU A 58 9.98 -2.96 0.40
C LEU A 58 9.55 -1.74 1.24
N ALA A 59 10.19 -1.51 2.39
CA ALA A 59 9.94 -0.32 3.20
C ALA A 59 10.26 0.98 2.43
N ALA A 60 11.38 1.02 1.71
CA ALA A 60 11.73 2.17 0.86
C ALA A 60 10.75 2.34 -0.31
N ALA A 61 10.31 1.25 -0.91
CA ALA A 61 9.33 1.24 -2.01
C ALA A 61 7.97 1.77 -1.55
N LEU A 62 7.49 1.36 -0.37
CA LEU A 62 6.24 1.87 0.22
C LEU A 62 6.29 3.38 0.49
N ARG A 63 7.41 3.90 0.99
CA ARG A 63 7.58 5.36 1.16
C ARG A 63 7.54 6.10 -0.17
N ARG A 64 8.23 5.58 -1.19
CA ARG A 64 8.21 6.16 -2.55
C ARG A 64 6.81 6.18 -3.15
N SER A 65 6.10 5.05 -3.14
CA SER A 65 4.74 5.02 -3.69
C SER A 65 3.74 5.79 -2.83
N GLY A 66 3.96 5.91 -1.51
CA GLY A 66 3.18 6.80 -0.66
C GLY A 66 3.27 8.26 -1.09
N ARG A 67 4.48 8.77 -1.38
CA ARG A 67 4.66 10.10 -1.96
C ARG A 67 4.01 10.26 -3.34
N GLY A 68 4.06 9.22 -4.17
CA GLY A 68 3.38 9.24 -5.47
C GLY A 68 1.85 9.33 -5.36
N ILE A 69 1.25 8.68 -4.35
CA ILE A 69 -0.19 8.84 -4.07
C ILE A 69 -0.49 10.24 -3.52
N ALA A 70 0.35 10.80 -2.66
CA ALA A 70 0.20 12.18 -2.20
C ALA A 70 0.23 13.17 -3.38
N ALA A 71 1.22 13.03 -4.27
CA ALA A 71 1.33 13.85 -5.48
C ALA A 71 0.11 13.70 -6.41
N LEU A 72 -0.48 12.50 -6.50
CA LEU A 72 -1.71 12.29 -7.27
C LEU A 72 -2.92 13.02 -6.66
N LEU A 73 -3.02 13.04 -5.34
CA LEU A 73 -4.08 13.78 -4.63
C LEU A 73 -3.87 15.29 -4.78
N GLU A 74 -2.62 15.77 -4.64
CA GLU A 74 -2.24 17.17 -4.87
C GLU A 74 -2.54 17.61 -6.30
N LEU A 75 -2.26 16.78 -7.31
CA LEU A 75 -2.65 17.01 -8.70
C LEU A 75 -4.16 17.24 -8.81
N GLY A 76 -4.98 16.38 -8.19
CA GLY A 76 -6.43 16.54 -8.21
C GLY A 76 -6.90 17.80 -7.49
N MET A 77 -6.28 18.15 -6.35
CA MET A 77 -6.60 19.38 -5.62
C MET A 77 -6.28 20.63 -6.44
N ALA A 78 -5.17 20.63 -7.19
CA ALA A 78 -4.80 21.71 -8.10
C ALA A 78 -5.68 21.79 -9.36
N ALA A 79 -6.34 20.69 -9.74
CA ALA A 79 -7.21 20.57 -10.90
C ALA A 79 -8.71 20.58 -10.49
N ASP A 80 -9.11 21.64 -9.77
CA ASP A 80 -10.50 21.88 -9.36
C ASP A 80 -11.12 20.71 -8.56
N GLY A 81 -10.31 20.10 -7.68
CA GLY A 81 -10.73 18.98 -6.83
C GLY A 81 -10.91 17.65 -7.56
N ARG A 82 -10.43 17.51 -8.80
CA ARG A 82 -10.53 16.28 -9.61
C ARG A 82 -9.22 15.92 -10.27
N VAL A 83 -8.82 14.65 -10.13
CA VAL A 83 -7.69 14.09 -10.88
C VAL A 83 -8.05 14.09 -12.38
N PRO A 84 -7.24 14.74 -13.25
CA PRO A 84 -7.56 14.76 -14.67
C PRO A 84 -7.52 13.34 -15.26
N PRO A 85 -8.48 12.97 -16.13
CA PRO A 85 -8.48 11.65 -16.75
C PRO A 85 -7.23 11.47 -17.62
N SER A 86 -6.75 10.24 -17.71
CA SER A 86 -5.69 9.83 -18.62
C SER A 86 -6.23 8.90 -19.70
N ARG A 87 -5.48 8.70 -20.78
CA ARG A 87 -5.80 7.70 -21.80
C ARG A 87 -5.71 6.27 -21.26
N ALA A 88 -4.88 6.05 -20.25
CA ALA A 88 -4.77 4.76 -19.55
C ALA A 88 -5.99 4.44 -18.67
N TYR A 89 -6.83 5.44 -18.33
CA TYR A 89 -8.01 5.26 -17.51
C TYR A 89 -9.23 4.77 -18.32
N VAL A 90 -9.14 3.52 -18.78
CA VAL A 90 -10.15 2.87 -19.63
C VAL A 90 -11.29 2.23 -18.82
N TRP A 91 -10.99 1.65 -17.66
CA TRP A 91 -12.00 1.07 -16.77
C TRP A 91 -12.47 2.12 -15.76
N ARG A 92 -13.53 2.86 -16.14
CA ARG A 92 -13.97 4.10 -15.48
C ARG A 92 -14.85 3.91 -14.24
N ASN A 93 -14.52 2.92 -13.40
CA ASN A 93 -15.34 2.57 -12.24
C ASN A 93 -15.00 3.38 -10.96
N LEU A 94 -13.95 4.20 -11.00
CA LEU A 94 -13.57 5.13 -9.92
C LEU A 94 -13.88 6.58 -10.33
N PRO A 95 -14.83 7.26 -9.66
CA PRO A 95 -14.95 8.70 -9.80
C PRO A 95 -13.61 9.39 -9.45
N LEU A 96 -13.24 10.39 -10.26
CA LEU A 96 -11.91 11.02 -10.19
C LEU A 96 -11.87 12.27 -9.31
N ASP A 97 -12.96 12.66 -8.66
CA ASP A 97 -12.87 13.67 -7.61
C ASP A 97 -11.97 13.17 -6.47
N VAL A 98 -11.25 14.09 -5.84
CA VAL A 98 -10.23 13.77 -4.83
C VAL A 98 -10.84 13.00 -3.65
N GLY A 99 -12.11 13.26 -3.30
CA GLY A 99 -12.82 12.56 -2.24
C GLY A 99 -12.93 11.06 -2.50
N HIS A 100 -13.41 10.67 -3.69
CA HIS A 100 -13.48 9.25 -4.08
C HIS A 100 -12.10 8.61 -4.23
N VAL A 101 -11.13 9.30 -4.84
CA VAL A 101 -9.77 8.78 -5.00
C VAL A 101 -9.11 8.53 -3.64
N LEU A 102 -9.20 9.48 -2.70
CA LEU A 102 -8.71 9.32 -1.33
C LEU A 102 -9.40 8.15 -0.63
N THR A 103 -10.74 8.09 -0.71
CA THR A 103 -11.54 7.04 -0.06
C THR A 103 -11.17 5.66 -0.59
N TYR A 104 -10.96 5.52 -1.91
CA TYR A 104 -10.49 4.28 -2.51
C TYR A 104 -9.16 3.83 -1.92
N PHE A 105 -8.16 4.72 -1.81
CA PHE A 105 -6.86 4.35 -1.25
C PHE A 105 -6.93 4.04 0.24
N VAL A 106 -7.72 4.77 1.02
CA VAL A 106 -7.95 4.45 2.44
C VAL A 106 -8.56 3.06 2.57
N ALA A 107 -9.60 2.74 1.80
CA ALA A 107 -10.27 1.44 1.82
C ALA A 107 -9.35 0.29 1.38
N HIS A 108 -8.67 0.46 0.25
CA HIS A 108 -7.73 -0.54 -0.28
C HIS A 108 -6.58 -0.81 0.71
N GLU A 109 -6.02 0.23 1.33
CA GLU A 109 -4.96 0.05 2.31
C GLU A 109 -5.44 -0.57 3.60
N ALA A 110 -6.61 -0.17 4.11
CA ALA A 110 -7.22 -0.78 5.29
C ALA A 110 -7.51 -2.28 5.05
N HIS A 111 -8.04 -2.63 3.88
CA HIS A 111 -8.32 -4.01 3.48
C HIS A 111 -7.07 -4.90 3.58
N HIS A 112 -5.96 -4.50 2.95
CA HIS A 112 -4.74 -5.31 2.96
C HIS A 112 -3.97 -5.24 4.28
N ARG A 113 -4.03 -4.11 5.02
CA ARG A 113 -3.48 -4.04 6.39
C ARG A 113 -4.22 -5.00 7.32
N GLY A 114 -5.55 -5.11 7.18
CA GLY A 114 -6.36 -6.09 7.90
C GLY A 114 -5.94 -7.52 7.59
N GLN A 115 -5.69 -7.86 6.31
CA GLN A 115 -5.15 -9.16 5.91
C GLN A 115 -3.81 -9.46 6.58
N ILE A 116 -2.88 -8.50 6.59
CA ILE A 116 -1.55 -8.68 7.24
C ILE A 116 -1.71 -8.96 8.73
N VAL A 117 -2.56 -8.20 9.44
CA VAL A 117 -2.81 -8.39 10.87
C VAL A 117 -3.44 -9.76 11.14
N LEU A 118 -4.42 -10.16 10.34
CA LEU A 118 -5.10 -11.46 10.46
C LEU A 118 -4.14 -12.63 10.21
N LEU A 119 -3.36 -12.57 9.13
CA LEU A 119 -2.38 -13.59 8.77
C LEU A 119 -1.33 -13.75 9.88
N ALA A 120 -0.78 -12.64 10.37
CA ALA A 120 0.18 -12.65 11.48
C ALA A 120 -0.40 -13.38 12.71
N ARG A 121 -1.69 -13.16 13.02
CA ARG A 121 -2.38 -13.86 14.12
C ARG A 121 -2.58 -15.35 13.85
N GLN A 122 -3.04 -15.72 12.66
CA GLN A 122 -3.27 -17.12 12.27
C GLN A 122 -1.98 -17.95 12.24
N LEU A 123 -0.84 -17.29 11.99
CA LEU A 123 0.49 -17.91 11.96
C LEU A 123 1.17 -17.95 13.34
N GLY A 124 0.47 -17.57 14.41
CA GLY A 124 1.03 -17.51 15.77
C GLY A 124 2.07 -16.40 15.98
N GLN A 125 2.26 -15.51 14.98
CA GLN A 125 3.25 -14.43 14.97
C GLN A 125 2.57 -13.08 15.19
N ARG A 126 1.88 -12.92 16.34
CA ARG A 126 1.10 -11.71 16.61
C ARG A 126 1.96 -10.45 16.52
N LEU A 127 1.44 -9.45 15.82
CA LEU A 127 2.07 -8.13 15.79
C LEU A 127 1.97 -7.46 17.17
N PRO A 128 2.96 -6.63 17.56
CA PRO A 128 2.90 -5.87 18.81
C PRO A 128 1.65 -4.99 18.89
N VAL A 129 1.12 -4.78 20.11
CA VAL A 129 -0.04 -3.91 20.35
C VAL A 129 0.21 -2.49 19.87
N ALA A 130 1.44 -1.98 20.03
CA ALA A 130 1.83 -0.68 19.50
C ALA A 130 1.66 -0.59 17.98
N THR A 131 1.86 -1.70 17.25
CA THR A 131 1.65 -1.77 15.80
C THR A 131 0.17 -1.82 15.45
N THR A 132 -0.59 -2.73 16.07
CA THR A 132 -2.02 -2.91 15.74
C THR A 132 -2.90 -1.77 16.26
N GLY A 133 -2.53 -1.14 17.37
CA GLY A 133 -3.16 0.09 17.87
C GLY A 133 -2.68 1.32 17.09
N GLY A 134 -1.42 1.33 16.65
CA GLY A 134 -0.82 2.44 15.92
C GLY A 134 -1.48 2.78 14.57
N ILE A 135 -2.17 1.82 13.95
CA ILE A 135 -2.92 2.06 12.70
C ILE A 135 -4.10 3.04 12.90
N TRP A 136 -4.58 3.20 14.14
CA TRP A 136 -5.68 4.11 14.49
C TRP A 136 -5.19 5.48 14.99
N GLN A 137 -3.88 5.66 15.15
CA GLN A 137 -3.30 6.87 15.76
C GLN A 137 -3.08 7.99 14.72
N TRP A 138 -4.16 8.46 14.08
CA TRP A 138 -4.12 9.44 12.99
C TRP A 138 -3.34 10.72 13.32
N SER A 139 -3.53 11.28 14.52
CA SER A 139 -2.80 12.47 14.96
C SER A 139 -1.29 12.24 15.06
N GLN A 140 -0.87 11.05 15.48
CA GLN A 140 0.55 10.68 15.51
C GLN A 140 1.10 10.49 14.10
N ARG A 141 0.40 9.74 13.24
CA ARG A 141 0.83 9.51 11.85
C ARG A 141 0.94 10.82 11.07
N THR A 142 0.07 11.79 11.37
CA THR A 142 0.13 13.14 10.79
C THR A 142 1.40 13.88 11.21
N ARG A 143 1.79 13.81 12.50
CA ARG A 143 3.04 14.42 12.96
C ARG A 143 4.27 13.79 12.31
N GLU A 144 4.31 12.46 12.23
CA GLU A 144 5.41 11.73 11.60
C GLU A 144 5.57 12.03 10.11
N ALA A 145 4.48 12.35 9.41
CA ALA A 145 4.52 12.70 8.00
C ALA A 145 5.01 14.13 7.71
N ARG A 146 5.07 14.99 8.73
CA ARG A 146 5.55 16.39 8.62
C ARG A 146 7.06 16.55 8.85
N VAL A 147 7.73 15.47 9.26
CA VAL A 147 9.18 15.40 9.52
C VAL A 147 9.86 14.68 8.35
#